data_AF-A0A9E2C2X8-F1
#
_entry.id   AF-A0A9E2C2X8-F1
#
_cell.length_a   1.000
_cell.length_b   1.000
_cell.length_c   1.000
_cell.angle_alpha   90.00
_cell.angle_beta   90.00
_cell.angle_gamma   90.00
#
_symmetry.space_group_name_H-M   'P 1'
#
loop_
_entity.id
_entity.type
_entity.pdbx_description
1 polymer ?
#
loop_
_entity_poly.entity_id
_entity_poly.type
_entity_poly.pdbx_seq_one_letter_code
_entity_poly.pdbx_strand_id
1 'polypeptide(L)'
;MALDKALLGRLLQLNEPWTVRDIRFDAGAQRVDAWVGLEAPRGWFGLARKPEAEGPERSWRHIDLAGWRCHIHVQAPASANLGALPWAGPADMPFSQALSKQVFALFNEGVSLNGICAITGIPLQELWKFKFSLDQGRTSIADPASRSASTAAIATPIAEGADGPDGIPDVADPVWLQLIEGQLDLDIRALSLRLLMTRLRSQMEVITDDEVRMLKLRELHRYFVKNARMLGHELAQLQTH
;
A
#
# COMPACT_ATOMS: atom_id res chain seq x y z
N MET A 1 -16.47 30.55 -6.49
CA MET A 1 -17.34 29.42 -6.07
C MET A 1 -16.65 28.78 -4.88
N ALA A 2 -17.09 29.09 -3.66
CA ALA A 2 -16.47 28.52 -2.47
C ALA A 2 -16.87 27.05 -2.38
N LEU A 3 -15.91 26.13 -2.37
CA LEU A 3 -16.20 24.73 -2.15
C LEU A 3 -16.74 24.56 -0.72
N ASP A 4 -17.86 23.85 -0.58
CA ASP A 4 -18.44 23.57 0.73
C ASP A 4 -17.53 22.60 1.52
N LYS A 5 -17.13 22.99 2.72
CA LYS A 5 -16.31 22.20 3.66
C LYS A 5 -17.00 20.89 4.03
N ALA A 6 -18.32 20.89 4.17
CA ALA A 6 -19.09 19.69 4.47
C ALA A 6 -19.08 18.70 3.29
N LEU A 7 -19.24 19.21 2.06
CA LEU A 7 -19.15 18.39 0.87
C LEU A 7 -17.76 17.77 0.71
N LEU A 8 -16.69 18.57 0.89
CA LEU A 8 -15.33 18.04 0.83
C LEU A 8 -15.07 16.99 1.89
N GLY A 9 -15.54 17.21 3.12
CA GLY A 9 -15.44 16.22 4.19
C GLY A 9 -16.07 14.89 3.81
N ARG A 10 -17.24 14.91 3.15
CA ARG A 10 -17.89 13.68 2.64
C ARG A 10 -17.10 13.02 1.51
N LEU A 11 -16.55 13.80 0.57
CA LEU A 11 -15.71 13.27 -0.51
C LEU A 11 -14.44 12.61 0.01
N LEU A 12 -13.82 13.20 1.04
CA LEU A 12 -12.67 12.64 1.75
C LEU A 12 -13.06 11.51 2.72
N GLN A 13 -14.34 11.15 2.81
CA GLN A 13 -14.87 10.14 3.73
C GLN A 13 -14.45 10.40 5.19
N LEU A 14 -14.45 11.66 5.60
CA LEU A 14 -14.23 12.04 6.98
C LEU A 14 -15.42 11.58 7.81
N ASN A 15 -15.14 10.78 8.84
CA ASN A 15 -16.12 10.39 9.84
C ASN A 15 -15.94 11.26 11.08
N GLU A 16 -17.02 11.44 11.85
CA GLU A 16 -16.92 12.04 13.17
C GLU A 16 -15.81 11.36 13.98
N PRO A 17 -15.00 12.11 14.76
CA PRO A 17 -15.11 13.55 15.05
C PRO A 17 -14.38 14.48 14.05
N TRP A 18 -13.98 14.00 12.87
CA TRP A 18 -13.11 14.74 11.95
C TRP A 18 -13.88 15.59 10.96
N THR A 19 -13.48 16.85 10.82
CA THR A 19 -14.11 17.81 9.90
C THR A 19 -13.06 18.63 9.16
N VAL A 20 -13.43 19.12 7.97
CA VAL A 20 -12.61 20.07 7.23
C VAL A 20 -12.74 21.45 7.88
N ARG A 21 -11.65 21.93 8.48
CA ARG A 21 -11.55 23.23 9.11
C ARG A 21 -11.27 24.33 8.11
N ASP A 22 -10.40 24.07 7.13
CA ASP A 22 -10.07 25.04 6.10
C ASP A 22 -9.74 24.39 4.76
N ILE A 23 -9.88 25.17 3.68
CA ILE A 23 -9.58 24.72 2.33
C ILE A 23 -8.86 25.82 1.57
N ARG A 24 -7.75 25.46 0.93
CA ARG A 24 -7.05 26.31 -0.03
C ARG A 24 -7.09 25.69 -1.41
N PHE A 25 -7.48 26.50 -2.38
CA PHE A 25 -7.47 26.14 -3.79
C PHE A 25 -6.40 26.94 -4.51
N ASP A 26 -5.51 26.23 -5.19
CA ASP A 26 -4.52 26.82 -6.09
C ASP A 26 -4.81 26.34 -7.52
N ALA A 27 -5.47 27.22 -8.28
CA ALA A 27 -5.83 26.94 -9.67
C ALA A 27 -4.61 26.87 -10.60
N GLY A 28 -3.54 27.62 -10.29
CA GLY A 28 -2.31 27.59 -11.09
C GLY A 28 -1.58 26.26 -10.93
N ALA A 29 -1.53 25.73 -9.71
CA ALA A 29 -0.91 24.45 -9.42
C ALA A 29 -1.83 23.23 -9.59
N GLN A 30 -3.11 23.44 -9.91
CA GLN A 30 -4.18 22.42 -9.89
C GLN A 30 -4.18 21.61 -8.57
N ARG A 31 -4.12 22.32 -7.45
CA ARG A 31 -3.95 21.76 -6.11
C ARG A 31 -5.08 22.18 -5.17
N VAL A 32 -5.53 21.22 -4.37
CA VAL A 32 -6.44 21.43 -3.23
C VAL A 32 -5.72 21.02 -1.97
N ASP A 33 -5.66 21.92 -1.00
CA ASP A 33 -5.19 21.63 0.35
C ASP A 33 -6.39 21.68 1.31
N ALA A 34 -6.63 20.60 2.04
CA ALA A 34 -7.70 20.49 3.03
C ALA A 34 -7.07 20.35 4.43
N TRP A 35 -7.38 21.29 5.33
CA TRP A 35 -7.01 21.18 6.73
C TRP A 35 -8.12 20.46 7.49
N VAL A 36 -7.79 19.28 8.00
CA VAL A 36 -8.69 18.41 8.76
C VAL A 36 -8.33 18.49 10.23
N GLY A 37 -9.34 18.59 11.09
CA GLY A 37 -9.15 18.55 12.54
C GLY A 37 -10.38 18.08 13.26
N LEU A 38 -10.25 17.91 14.58
CA LEU A 38 -11.36 17.53 15.43
C LEU A 38 -12.42 18.64 15.43
N GLU A 39 -13.69 18.25 15.28
CA GLU A 39 -14.82 19.13 15.53
C GLU A 39 -14.74 19.61 16.99
N ALA A 40 -14.94 20.91 17.20
CA ALA A 40 -14.97 21.45 18.55
C ALA A 40 -16.15 20.81 19.31
N PRO A 41 -15.91 20.19 20.48
CA PRO A 41 -16.99 19.55 21.23
C PRO A 41 -18.04 20.59 21.60
N ARG A 42 -19.25 20.45 21.05
CA ARG A 42 -20.41 21.24 21.47
C ARG A 42 -20.83 20.77 22.86
N GLY A 43 -20.53 21.57 23.88
CA GLY A 43 -20.94 21.25 25.26
C GLY A 43 -22.47 21.27 25.40
N TRP A 44 -23.04 20.28 26.09
CA TRP A 44 -24.50 20.17 26.33
C TRP A 44 -25.07 21.41 27.07
N PHE A 45 -24.25 22.18 27.78
CA PHE A 45 -24.67 23.38 28.51
C PHE A 45 -23.65 24.53 28.38
N GLY A 46 -23.20 24.87 27.18
CA GLY A 46 -22.34 26.05 26.97
C GLY A 46 -20.94 26.00 27.62
N LEU A 47 -20.62 24.96 28.40
CA LEU A 47 -19.27 24.67 28.88
C LEU A 47 -18.46 24.04 27.73
N ALA A 48 -17.69 24.88 27.05
CA ALA A 48 -16.68 24.43 26.11
C ALA A 48 -15.61 23.62 26.88
N ARG A 49 -15.45 22.35 26.51
CA ARG A 49 -14.35 21.52 27.03
C ARG A 49 -13.03 22.09 26.52
N LYS A 50 -12.04 22.27 27.41
CA LYS A 50 -10.72 22.78 27.01
C LYS A 50 -10.16 21.88 25.90
N PRO A 51 -9.86 22.39 24.70
CA PRO A 51 -9.30 21.57 23.63
C PRO A 51 -7.94 21.04 24.06
N GLU A 52 -7.69 19.77 23.76
CA GLU A 52 -6.37 19.15 23.95
C GLU A 52 -5.33 19.88 23.09
N ALA A 53 -4.09 19.96 23.56
CA ALA A 53 -3.03 20.64 22.82
C ALA A 53 -2.80 19.95 21.48
N GLU A 54 -2.88 20.72 20.40
CA GLU A 54 -2.65 20.22 19.04
C GLU A 54 -1.17 19.89 18.85
N GLY A 55 -0.90 18.75 18.22
CA GLY A 55 0.45 18.32 17.86
C GLY A 55 1.00 19.04 16.63
N PRO A 56 2.20 18.64 16.16
CA PRO A 56 2.77 19.18 14.93
C PRO A 56 1.88 18.86 13.73
N GLU A 57 1.84 19.78 12.76
CA GLU A 57 1.13 19.58 11.51
C GLU A 57 1.73 18.40 10.73
N ARG A 58 0.85 17.53 10.25
CA ARG A 58 1.19 16.41 9.37
C ARG A 58 0.48 16.59 8.05
N SER A 59 1.19 16.36 6.96
CA SER A 59 0.66 16.57 5.61
C SER A 59 0.88 15.32 4.76
N TRP A 60 -0.16 14.92 4.01
CA TRP A 60 -0.09 13.80 3.08
C TRP A 60 -0.70 14.18 1.73
N ARG A 61 -0.16 13.61 0.66
CA ARG A 61 -0.86 13.52 -0.61
C ARG A 61 -1.97 12.48 -0.53
N HIS A 62 -3.14 12.85 -1.01
CA HIS A 62 -4.33 12.01 -1.08
C HIS A 62 -4.69 11.70 -2.54
N ILE A 63 -5.70 10.85 -2.73
CA ILE A 63 -6.27 10.57 -4.06
C ILE A 63 -6.74 11.88 -4.67
N ASP A 64 -6.40 12.09 -5.95
CA ASP A 64 -6.76 13.30 -6.67
C ASP A 64 -8.29 13.44 -6.79
N LEU A 65 -8.79 14.67 -6.65
CA LEU A 65 -10.22 14.98 -6.68
C LEU A 65 -10.57 15.69 -7.98
N ALA A 66 -11.29 15.02 -8.88
CA ALA A 66 -11.69 15.55 -10.18
C ALA A 66 -10.51 16.15 -10.99
N GLY A 67 -9.35 15.48 -10.96
CA GLY A 67 -8.13 15.92 -11.63
C GLY A 67 -7.29 16.93 -10.84
N TRP A 68 -7.70 17.31 -9.62
CA TRP A 68 -6.94 18.19 -8.75
C TRP A 68 -6.10 17.38 -7.76
N ARG A 69 -4.84 17.77 -7.60
CA ARG A 69 -3.92 17.16 -6.62
C ARG A 69 -4.38 17.50 -5.21
N CYS A 70 -4.85 16.49 -4.48
CA CYS A 70 -5.38 16.66 -3.14
C CYS A 70 -4.29 16.45 -2.09
N HIS A 71 -4.15 17.39 -1.16
CA HIS A 71 -3.30 17.27 0.01
C HIS A 71 -4.14 17.46 1.28
N ILE A 72 -3.88 16.62 2.26
CA ILE A 72 -4.57 16.64 3.55
C ILE A 72 -3.56 17.06 4.61
N HIS A 73 -3.91 18.09 5.37
CA HIS A 73 -3.12 18.62 6.47
C HIS A 73 -3.89 18.41 7.77
N VAL A 74 -3.21 17.96 8.81
CA VAL A 74 -3.83 17.64 10.09
C VAL A 74 -2.99 18.14 11.24
N GLN A 75 -3.65 18.84 12.15
CA GLN A 75 -3.14 19.14 13.48
C GLN A 75 -4.05 18.43 14.47
N ALA A 76 -3.56 17.31 14.98
CA ALA A 76 -4.30 16.47 15.92
C ALA A 76 -3.51 16.31 17.22
N PRO A 77 -4.17 16.12 18.36
CA PRO A 77 -3.50 15.75 19.60
C PRO A 77 -2.69 14.46 19.43
N ALA A 78 -1.63 14.30 20.22
CA ALA A 78 -0.77 13.10 20.16
C ALA A 78 -1.52 11.80 20.49
N SER A 79 -2.63 11.90 21.21
CA SER A 79 -3.53 10.79 21.58
C SER A 79 -4.42 10.32 20.42
N ALA A 80 -4.57 11.10 19.35
CA ALA A 80 -5.45 10.77 18.24
C ALA A 80 -4.90 9.61 17.39
N ASN A 81 -5.69 8.55 17.24
CA ASN A 81 -5.33 7.41 16.39
C ASN A 81 -5.64 7.70 14.91
N LEU A 82 -4.65 8.24 14.20
CA LEU A 82 -4.75 8.52 12.77
C LEU A 82 -4.48 7.28 11.90
N GLY A 83 -3.80 6.25 12.41
CA GLY A 83 -3.30 5.13 11.60
C GLY A 83 -4.38 4.27 10.96
N ALA A 84 -5.60 4.28 11.50
CA ALA A 84 -6.75 3.55 10.99
C ALA A 84 -7.61 4.36 10.00
N LEU A 85 -7.33 5.65 9.80
CA LEU A 85 -8.16 6.53 8.99
C LEU A 85 -7.68 6.51 7.53
N PRO A 86 -8.53 6.17 6.55
CA PRO A 86 -8.11 6.04 5.15
C PRO A 86 -7.50 7.32 4.57
N TRP A 87 -7.96 8.48 5.02
CA TRP A 87 -7.52 9.78 4.55
C TRP A 87 -6.26 10.29 5.26
N ALA A 88 -5.85 9.69 6.39
CA ALA A 88 -4.60 10.02 7.07
C ALA A 88 -3.47 9.08 6.63
N GLY A 89 -2.23 9.35 7.03
CA GLY A 89 -1.08 8.50 6.73
C GLY A 89 -0.08 8.41 7.89
N PRO A 90 0.95 7.56 7.79
CA PRO A 90 2.07 7.56 8.73
C PRO A 90 2.82 8.90 8.71
N ALA A 91 3.35 9.34 9.85
CA ALA A 91 4.00 10.66 9.97
C ALA A 91 5.29 10.79 9.13
N ASP A 92 5.97 9.69 8.85
CA ASP A 92 7.20 9.62 8.07
C ASP A 92 6.95 9.39 6.57
N MET A 93 5.68 9.24 6.17
CA MET A 93 5.27 8.93 4.80
C MET A 93 4.61 10.09 4.07
N PRO A 94 4.79 10.19 2.75
CA PRO A 94 4.21 11.27 1.96
C PRO A 94 2.72 11.06 1.63
N PHE A 95 2.19 9.85 1.81
CA PHE A 95 0.87 9.46 1.30
C PHE A 95 -0.11 9.13 2.42
N SER A 96 -1.39 9.43 2.17
CA SER A 96 -2.51 8.87 2.92
C SER A 96 -2.64 7.37 2.69
N GLN A 97 -3.27 6.65 3.61
CA GLN A 97 -3.51 5.21 3.52
C GLN A 97 -4.28 4.83 2.25
N ALA A 98 -5.28 5.63 1.87
CA ALA A 98 -6.07 5.41 0.65
C ALA A 98 -5.20 5.48 -0.62
N LEU A 99 -4.31 6.48 -0.70
CA LEU A 99 -3.38 6.58 -1.83
C LEU A 99 -2.34 5.47 -1.79
N SER A 100 -1.82 5.12 -0.62
CA SER A 100 -0.91 3.98 -0.43
C SER A 100 -1.52 2.67 -0.94
N LYS A 101 -2.79 2.39 -0.61
CA LYS A 101 -3.52 1.22 -1.11
C LYS A 101 -3.70 1.25 -2.63
N GLN A 102 -4.04 2.40 -3.21
CA GLN A 102 -4.16 2.55 -4.66
C GLN A 102 -2.84 2.28 -5.38
N VAL A 103 -1.74 2.89 -4.90
CA VAL A 103 -0.40 2.68 -5.43
C VAL A 103 0.03 1.21 -5.29
N PHE A 104 -0.28 0.59 -4.15
CA PHE A 104 0.00 -0.82 -3.91
C PHE A 104 -0.78 -1.74 -4.85
N ALA A 105 -2.06 -1.45 -5.13
CA ALA A 105 -2.83 -2.18 -6.12
C ALA A 105 -2.17 -2.13 -7.51
N LEU A 106 -1.65 -0.96 -7.92
CA LEU A 106 -0.91 -0.84 -9.19
C LEU A 106 0.40 -1.65 -9.19
N PHE A 107 1.11 -1.72 -8.06
CA PHE A 107 2.26 -2.63 -7.94
C PHE A 107 1.86 -4.11 -8.06
N ASN A 108 0.71 -4.49 -7.49
CA ASN A 108 0.18 -5.86 -7.61
C ASN A 108 -0.17 -6.22 -9.05
N GLU A 109 -0.69 -5.26 -9.82
CA GLU A 109 -0.93 -5.41 -11.27
C GLU A 109 0.37 -5.41 -12.11
N GLY A 110 1.53 -5.19 -11.48
CA GLY A 110 2.82 -5.19 -12.17
C GLY A 110 3.08 -3.92 -12.98
N VAL A 111 2.37 -2.83 -12.72
CA VAL A 111 2.61 -1.53 -13.35
C VAL A 111 4.01 -1.03 -12.96
N SER A 112 4.77 -0.55 -13.95
CA SER A 112 6.12 -0.01 -13.71
C SER A 112 6.07 1.27 -12.88
N LEU A 113 7.18 1.61 -12.20
CA LEU A 113 7.29 2.88 -11.44
C LEU A 113 6.91 4.09 -12.28
N ASN A 114 7.41 4.17 -13.51
CA ASN A 114 7.09 5.27 -14.43
C ASN A 114 5.60 5.28 -14.82
N GLY A 115 4.99 4.10 -15.01
CA GLY A 115 3.55 3.98 -15.27
C GLY A 115 2.71 4.46 -14.09
N ILE A 116 3.10 4.10 -12.87
CA ILE A 116 2.45 4.59 -11.65
C ILE A 116 2.58 6.10 -11.53
N CYS A 117 3.78 6.66 -11.72
CA CYS A 117 3.99 8.11 -11.73
C CYS A 117 3.11 8.80 -12.78
N ALA A 118 2.96 8.23 -13.98
CA ALA A 118 2.12 8.79 -15.04
C ALA A 118 0.62 8.74 -14.71
N ILE A 119 0.13 7.64 -14.13
CA ILE A 119 -1.28 7.45 -13.76
C ILE A 119 -1.67 8.33 -12.57
N THR A 120 -0.80 8.40 -11.56
CA THR A 120 -1.09 9.05 -10.28
C THR A 120 -0.56 10.48 -10.18
N GLY A 121 0.33 10.89 -11.08
CA GLY A 121 1.04 12.16 -11.00
C GLY A 121 2.01 12.26 -9.80
N ILE A 122 2.37 11.15 -9.16
CA ILE A 122 3.29 11.12 -8.02
C ILE A 122 4.74 11.38 -8.49
N PRO A 123 5.50 12.26 -7.82
CA PRO A 123 6.93 12.42 -8.09
C PRO A 123 7.68 11.10 -7.86
N LEU A 124 8.62 10.78 -8.76
CA LEU A 124 9.37 9.52 -8.70
C LEU A 124 10.05 9.30 -7.34
N GLN A 125 10.58 10.36 -6.71
CA GLN A 125 11.25 10.29 -5.42
C GLN A 125 10.31 9.83 -4.29
N GLU A 126 9.08 10.33 -4.26
CA GLU A 126 8.09 9.96 -3.25
C GLU A 126 7.62 8.51 -3.44
N LEU A 127 7.38 8.13 -4.70
CA LEU A 127 7.02 6.75 -5.03
C LEU A 127 8.16 5.77 -4.65
N TRP A 128 9.41 6.14 -4.90
CA TRP A 128 10.57 5.36 -4.51
C TRP A 128 10.70 5.23 -3.00
N LYS A 129 10.52 6.33 -2.25
CA LYS A 129 10.53 6.31 -0.78
C LYS A 129 9.47 5.35 -0.24
N PHE A 130 8.26 5.39 -0.80
CA PHE A 130 7.18 4.48 -0.43
C PHE A 130 7.53 3.02 -0.75
N LYS A 131 7.95 2.73 -1.99
CA LYS A 131 8.36 1.37 -2.38
C LYS A 131 9.50 0.84 -1.51
N PHE A 132 10.51 1.66 -1.24
CA PHE A 132 11.65 1.26 -0.41
C PHE A 132 11.19 0.90 1.00
N SER A 133 10.27 1.66 1.59
CA SER A 133 9.73 1.36 2.92
C SER A 133 8.95 0.05 2.96
N LEU A 134 8.16 -0.26 1.92
CA LEU A 134 7.50 -1.55 1.76
C LEU A 134 8.52 -2.69 1.68
N ASP A 135 9.56 -2.51 0.87
CA ASP A 135 10.64 -3.48 0.68
C ASP A 135 11.44 -3.74 1.97
N GLN A 136 11.42 -2.80 2.93
CA GLN A 136 12.07 -2.89 4.23
C GLN A 136 11.12 -3.28 5.37
N GLY A 137 9.85 -3.62 5.07
CA GLY A 137 8.85 -3.99 6.09
C GLY A 137 8.45 -2.86 7.04
N ARG A 138 8.82 -1.60 6.73
CA ARG A 138 8.52 -0.42 7.56
C ARG A 138 7.12 0.11 7.34
N THR A 139 6.43 -0.38 6.32
CA THR A 139 5.08 0.04 5.95
C THR A 139 4.23 -1.18 5.69
N SER A 140 3.03 -1.16 6.26
CA SER A 140 2.01 -2.18 6.12
C SER A 140 0.85 -1.61 5.32
N ILE A 141 0.26 -2.44 4.46
CA ILE A 141 -0.92 -2.13 3.65
C ILE A 141 -2.17 -2.77 4.23
N ALA A 142 -2.01 -3.88 4.95
CA ALA A 142 -3.11 -4.59 5.58
C ALA A 142 -3.91 -3.67 6.51
N ASP A 143 -5.24 -3.76 6.39
CA ASP A 143 -6.13 -3.04 7.29
C ASP A 143 -5.86 -3.47 8.74
N PRO A 144 -5.77 -2.52 9.68
CA PRO A 144 -5.60 -2.84 11.09
C PRO A 144 -6.73 -3.74 11.62
N ALA A 145 -7.92 -3.69 11.02
CA ALA A 145 -9.05 -4.57 11.33
C ALA A 145 -8.85 -6.02 10.83
N SER A 146 -8.18 -6.21 9.70
CA SER A 146 -7.95 -7.55 9.11
C SER A 146 -6.87 -8.34 9.85
N ARG A 147 -5.95 -7.66 10.55
CA ARG A 147 -4.91 -8.30 11.39
C ARG A 147 -5.47 -9.17 12.52
N SER A 148 -6.68 -8.89 13.02
CA SER A 148 -7.35 -9.73 14.03
C SER A 148 -8.14 -10.90 13.45
N ALA A 149 -8.43 -10.90 12.14
CA ALA A 149 -9.20 -11.97 11.49
C ALA A 149 -8.30 -13.09 10.92
N SER A 150 -7.02 -12.80 10.64
CA SER A 150 -6.08 -13.77 10.04
C SER A 150 -5.74 -14.97 10.94
N THR A 151 -6.07 -14.94 12.24
CA THR A 151 -5.84 -16.09 13.14
C THR A 151 -6.94 -17.15 13.07
N ALA A 152 -8.06 -16.90 12.37
CA ALA A 152 -9.23 -17.79 12.35
C ALA A 152 -9.45 -18.55 11.04
N ALA A 153 -8.69 -18.27 9.97
CA ALA A 153 -8.84 -18.94 8.68
C ALA A 153 -7.68 -19.90 8.42
N ILE A 154 -7.64 -21.01 9.16
CA ILE A 154 -6.83 -22.17 8.81
C ILE A 154 -7.74 -23.22 8.14
N ALA A 155 -7.32 -23.60 6.93
CA ALA A 155 -7.67 -24.80 6.17
C ALA A 155 -9.01 -24.85 5.40
N THR A 156 -8.88 -24.72 4.08
CA THR A 156 -9.39 -25.77 3.18
C THR A 156 -8.35 -25.95 2.05
N PRO A 157 -7.73 -27.13 1.89
CA PRO A 157 -6.82 -27.36 0.78
C PRO A 157 -7.65 -27.54 -0.48
N ILE A 158 -7.63 -26.55 -1.37
CA ILE A 158 -7.99 -26.78 -2.77
C ILE A 158 -6.71 -27.23 -3.45
N ALA A 159 -6.48 -28.53 -3.42
CA ALA A 159 -5.55 -29.18 -4.31
C ALA A 159 -6.26 -29.37 -5.64
N GLU A 160 -5.91 -28.54 -6.62
CA GLU A 160 -5.96 -28.89 -8.03
C GLU A 160 -4.97 -27.95 -8.73
N GLY A 161 -3.77 -28.48 -9.00
CA GLY A 161 -2.76 -27.83 -9.81
C GLY A 161 -3.31 -27.67 -11.22
N ALA A 162 -3.89 -26.49 -11.48
CA ALA A 162 -4.14 -26.05 -12.84
C ALA A 162 -2.81 -25.51 -13.37
N ASP A 163 -2.09 -26.36 -14.09
CA ASP A 163 -0.94 -25.95 -14.90
C ASP A 163 -1.33 -24.71 -15.70
N GLY A 164 -0.64 -23.60 -15.46
CA GLY A 164 -0.77 -22.40 -16.28
C GLY A 164 -0.35 -22.68 -17.72
N PRO A 165 -0.62 -21.76 -18.67
CA PRO A 165 -0.48 -21.99 -20.11
C PRO A 165 0.92 -22.29 -20.67
N ASP A 166 1.93 -22.56 -19.86
CA ASP A 166 3.28 -23.02 -20.26
C ASP A 166 3.90 -23.98 -19.21
N GLY A 167 3.07 -24.63 -18.37
CA GLY A 167 3.52 -25.46 -17.25
C GLY A 167 4.17 -24.65 -16.12
N ILE A 168 3.69 -23.42 -15.92
CA ILE A 168 4.07 -22.54 -14.82
C ILE A 168 2.99 -22.65 -13.75
N PRO A 169 3.33 -22.98 -12.49
CA PRO A 169 2.37 -23.05 -11.39
C PRO A 169 1.65 -21.71 -11.18
N ASP A 170 0.38 -21.76 -10.76
CA ASP A 170 -0.36 -20.56 -10.41
C ASP A 170 0.34 -19.76 -9.30
N VAL A 171 0.11 -18.46 -9.23
CA VAL A 171 0.74 -17.60 -8.23
C VAL A 171 0.36 -17.96 -6.78
N ALA A 172 -0.80 -18.58 -6.56
CA ALA A 172 -1.24 -19.06 -5.26
C ALA A 172 -0.60 -20.40 -4.86
N ASP A 173 0.15 -21.05 -5.76
CA ASP A 173 0.80 -22.32 -5.49
C ASP A 173 1.88 -22.17 -4.39
N PRO A 174 1.88 -23.04 -3.35
CA PRO A 174 2.86 -22.99 -2.28
C PRO A 174 4.32 -23.16 -2.75
N VAL A 175 4.55 -23.70 -3.95
CA VAL A 175 5.89 -23.86 -4.54
C VAL A 175 6.69 -22.55 -4.54
N TRP A 176 6.03 -21.41 -4.77
CA TRP A 176 6.70 -20.11 -4.77
C TRP A 176 7.22 -19.72 -3.39
N LEU A 177 6.45 -20.04 -2.34
CA LEU A 177 6.87 -19.78 -0.97
C LEU A 177 8.00 -20.72 -0.56
N GLN A 178 7.87 -22.01 -0.86
CA GLN A 178 8.90 -23.03 -0.58
C GLN A 178 10.23 -22.70 -1.27
N LEU A 179 10.16 -22.20 -2.52
CA LEU A 179 11.32 -21.77 -3.29
C LEU A 179 12.01 -20.55 -2.65
N ILE A 180 11.25 -19.56 -2.17
CA ILE A 180 11.83 -18.42 -1.46
C ILE A 180 12.40 -18.86 -0.11
N GLU A 181 11.70 -19.68 0.66
CA GLU A 181 12.17 -20.16 1.97
C GLU A 181 13.35 -21.13 1.88
N GLY A 182 13.69 -21.60 0.67
CA GLY A 182 14.80 -22.53 0.44
C GLY A 182 14.49 -23.97 0.82
N GLN A 183 13.21 -24.30 0.97
CA GLN A 183 12.74 -25.68 1.17
C GLN A 183 12.81 -26.48 -0.14
N LEU A 184 12.67 -25.78 -1.28
CA LEU A 184 12.89 -26.30 -2.61
C LEU A 184 14.16 -25.67 -3.19
N ASP A 185 15.14 -26.51 -3.52
CA ASP A 185 16.40 -26.07 -4.13
C ASP A 185 16.36 -26.34 -5.65
N LEU A 186 16.74 -25.33 -6.43
CA LEU A 186 16.77 -25.40 -7.89
C LEU A 186 18.21 -25.20 -8.38
N ASP A 187 18.63 -25.98 -9.38
CA ASP A 187 19.83 -25.64 -10.16
C ASP A 187 19.53 -24.44 -11.07
N ILE A 188 19.65 -23.24 -10.51
CA ILE A 188 19.41 -21.99 -11.22
C ILE A 188 20.63 -21.71 -12.10
N ARG A 189 20.49 -21.70 -13.43
CA ARG A 189 21.59 -21.35 -14.34
C ARG A 189 21.59 -19.87 -14.69
N ALA A 190 20.42 -19.24 -14.68
CA ALA A 190 20.27 -17.83 -14.95
C ALA A 190 20.76 -16.95 -13.78
N LEU A 191 21.84 -16.20 -13.98
CA LEU A 191 22.37 -15.26 -12.98
C LEU A 191 21.32 -14.24 -12.52
N SER A 192 20.49 -13.75 -13.43
CA SER A 192 19.41 -12.80 -13.14
C SER A 192 18.36 -13.36 -12.19
N LEU A 193 18.03 -14.65 -12.31
CA LEU A 193 17.11 -15.32 -11.39
C LEU A 193 17.77 -15.50 -10.01
N ARG A 194 19.05 -15.88 -9.95
CA ARG A 194 19.80 -15.97 -8.68
C ARG A 194 19.77 -14.63 -7.93
N LEU A 195 20.09 -13.53 -8.61
CA LEU A 195 20.10 -12.20 -8.02
C LEU A 195 18.70 -11.77 -7.54
N LEU A 196 17.66 -12.06 -8.34
CA LEU A 196 16.27 -11.79 -7.95
C LEU A 196 15.91 -12.57 -6.68
N MET A 197 16.20 -13.88 -6.63
CA MET A 197 15.89 -14.72 -5.48
C MET A 197 16.61 -14.26 -4.22
N THR A 198 17.92 -13.99 -4.29
CA THR A 198 18.67 -13.48 -3.13
C THR A 198 18.07 -12.18 -2.59
N ARG A 199 17.67 -11.25 -3.47
CA ARG A 199 17.02 -10.01 -3.07
C ARG A 199 15.64 -10.27 -2.44
N LEU A 200 14.80 -11.10 -3.06
CA LEU A 200 13.46 -11.37 -2.55
C LEU A 200 13.50 -12.08 -1.20
N ARG A 201 14.41 -13.06 -1.02
CA ARG A 201 14.67 -13.73 0.27
C ARG A 201 15.00 -12.73 1.38
N SER A 202 15.98 -11.86 1.14
CA SER A 202 16.37 -10.83 2.10
C SER A 202 15.23 -9.87 2.45
N GLN A 203 14.39 -9.49 1.48
CA GLN A 203 13.22 -8.64 1.74
C GLN A 203 12.16 -9.38 2.57
N MET A 204 11.91 -10.65 2.26
CA MET A 204 10.90 -11.48 2.94
C MET A 204 11.25 -11.80 4.40
N GLU A 205 12.52 -11.67 4.81
CA GLU A 205 12.92 -11.80 6.22
C GLU A 205 12.43 -10.62 7.08
N VAL A 206 12.35 -9.42 6.50
CA VAL A 206 11.97 -8.18 7.22
C VAL A 206 10.49 -7.84 7.07
N ILE A 207 9.86 -8.30 5.99
CA ILE A 207 8.45 -8.03 5.70
C ILE A 207 7.55 -8.98 6.49
N THR A 208 6.76 -8.40 7.40
CA THR A 208 5.76 -9.10 8.22
C THR A 208 4.34 -9.03 7.66
N ASP A 209 4.07 -8.11 6.73
CA ASP A 209 2.75 -7.94 6.13
C ASP A 209 2.51 -8.95 5.00
N ASP A 210 1.50 -9.81 5.16
CA ASP A 210 1.14 -10.87 4.21
C ASP A 210 0.82 -10.35 2.80
N GLU A 211 0.19 -9.18 2.66
CA GLU A 211 -0.08 -8.61 1.35
C GLU A 211 1.21 -8.22 0.65
N VAL A 212 2.14 -7.62 1.40
CA VAL A 212 3.45 -7.20 0.85
C VAL A 212 4.31 -8.43 0.54
N ARG A 213 4.23 -9.50 1.33
CA ARG A 213 4.84 -10.80 1.02
C ARG A 213 4.28 -11.38 -0.29
N MET A 214 2.96 -11.38 -0.45
CA MET A 214 2.30 -11.82 -1.69
C MET A 214 2.71 -10.98 -2.91
N LEU A 215 2.92 -9.67 -2.75
CA LEU A 215 3.47 -8.83 -3.82
C LEU A 215 4.84 -9.33 -4.29
N LYS A 216 5.69 -9.85 -3.40
CA LYS A 216 7.00 -10.44 -3.76
C LYS A 216 6.87 -11.75 -4.51
N LEU A 217 5.94 -12.61 -4.11
CA LEU A 217 5.63 -13.85 -4.82
C LEU A 217 5.11 -13.56 -6.24
N ARG A 218 4.21 -12.57 -6.39
CA ARG A 218 3.75 -12.10 -7.71
C ARG A 218 4.88 -11.56 -8.57
N GLU A 219 5.84 -10.84 -7.98
CA GLU A 219 7.04 -10.37 -8.70
C GLU A 219 7.88 -11.54 -9.23
N LEU A 220 8.07 -12.58 -8.42
CA LEU A 220 8.77 -13.80 -8.84
C LEU A 220 8.01 -14.53 -9.95
N HIS A 221 6.72 -14.80 -9.76
CA HIS A 221 5.87 -15.46 -10.75
C HIS A 221 5.88 -14.70 -12.09
N ARG A 222 5.70 -13.37 -12.08
CA ARG A 222 5.78 -12.54 -13.29
C ARG A 222 7.14 -12.62 -13.99
N TYR A 223 8.22 -12.78 -13.23
CA TYR A 223 9.55 -12.98 -13.79
C TYR A 223 9.65 -14.31 -14.55
N PHE A 224 9.12 -15.40 -13.99
CA PHE A 224 9.07 -16.70 -14.67
C PHE A 224 8.22 -16.64 -15.95
N VAL A 225 7.00 -16.09 -15.87
CA VAL A 225 6.12 -15.93 -17.04
C VAL A 225 6.81 -15.13 -18.16
N LYS A 226 7.45 -14.00 -17.82
CA LYS A 226 8.12 -13.15 -18.82
C LYS A 226 9.34 -13.81 -19.45
N ASN A 227 10.02 -14.70 -18.73
CA ASN A 227 11.29 -15.30 -19.16
C ASN A 227 11.19 -16.82 -19.40
N ALA A 228 9.97 -17.36 -19.58
CA ALA A 228 9.72 -18.80 -19.62
C ALA A 228 10.62 -19.55 -20.62
N ARG A 229 10.82 -18.98 -21.82
CA ARG A 229 11.68 -19.55 -22.86
C ARG A 229 13.16 -19.69 -22.45
N MET A 230 13.66 -18.77 -21.63
CA MET A 230 15.03 -18.77 -21.14
C MET A 230 15.20 -19.70 -19.94
N LEU A 231 14.16 -19.79 -19.10
CA LEU A 231 14.13 -20.55 -17.85
C LEU A 231 13.61 -21.98 -18.02
N GLY A 232 13.69 -22.56 -19.22
CA GLY A 232 13.12 -23.88 -19.49
C GLY A 232 13.72 -24.99 -18.61
N HIS A 233 14.99 -24.86 -18.21
CA HIS A 233 15.64 -25.83 -17.31
C HIS A 233 15.10 -25.74 -15.88
N GLU A 234 14.89 -24.52 -15.38
CA GLU A 234 14.36 -24.26 -14.05
C GLU A 234 12.86 -24.59 -13.98
N LEU A 235 12.09 -24.30 -15.03
CA LEU A 235 10.67 -24.65 -15.12
C LEU A 235 10.45 -26.18 -15.13
N ALA A 236 11.28 -26.93 -15.85
CA ALA A 236 11.21 -28.40 -15.84
C ALA A 236 11.46 -28.98 -14.43
N GLN A 237 12.35 -28.38 -13.65
CA GLN A 237 12.58 -28.78 -12.26
C GLN A 237 11.37 -28.48 -11.38
N LEU A 238 10.74 -27.30 -11.54
CA LEU A 238 9.53 -26.94 -10.78
C LEU A 238 8.36 -27.88 -11.03
N GLN A 239 8.22 -28.44 -12.23
CA GLN A 239 7.16 -29.41 -12.56
C GLN A 239 7.40 -30.81 -12.00
N THR A 240 8.63 -31.12 -11.56
CA THR A 240 9.00 -32.45 -11.06
C THR A 240 8.77 -32.57 -9.54
N HIS A 241 8.52 -31.44 -8.87
CA HIS A 241 8.29 -31.33 -7.42
C HIS A 241 6.81 -31.13 -7.11
#